data_AF-A0A2G9P6P2-F1
#
_entry.id   AF-A0A2G9P6P2-F1
#
_cell.length_a   1.000
_cell.length_b   1.000
_cell.length_c   1.000
_cell.angle_alpha   90.00
_cell.angle_beta   90.00
_cell.angle_gamma   90.00
#
_symmetry.space_group_name_H-M   'P 1'
#
loop_
_entity.id
_entity.type
_entity.pdbx_description
1 polymer ?
#
loop_
_entity_poly.entity_id
_entity_poly.type
_entity_poly.pdbx_seq_one_letter_code
_entity_poly.pdbx_strand_id
1 'polypeptide(L)'
;MNERVYTIREGDTLVLQCLVNGHPRPQVRWTKTAGSASEKFQETSIYNETLRIEKVQRMQGGRYYCKADNGVGVPAIKSIRVDVQCKSF
;
A
#
# COMPACT_ATOMS: atom_id res chain seq x y z
N MET A 1 -2.12 -0.24 19.84
CA MET A 1 -1.25 -0.78 18.78
C MET A 1 -0.75 0.39 17.96
N ASN A 2 0.55 0.71 17.98
CA ASN A 2 1.07 1.81 17.19
C ASN A 2 0.90 1.50 15.70
N GLU A 3 0.24 2.41 14.99
CA GLU A 3 0.13 2.38 13.56
C GLU A 3 1.51 2.61 12.92
N ARG A 4 1.88 1.81 11.91
CA ARG A 4 3.08 2.10 11.10
C ARG A 4 2.77 3.22 10.12
N VAL A 5 3.61 4.25 10.15
CA VAL A 5 3.48 5.44 9.30
C VAL A 5 4.75 5.59 8.47
N TYR A 6 4.58 5.81 7.17
CA TYR A 6 5.65 6.16 6.25
C TYR A 6 5.41 7.58 5.74
N THR A 7 6.33 8.49 6.05
CA THR A 7 6.25 9.88 5.64
C THR A 7 7.10 10.11 4.41
N ILE A 8 6.54 10.75 3.38
CA ILE A 8 7.22 11.05 2.12
C ILE A 8 6.85 12.46 1.65
N ARG A 9 7.73 13.12 0.90
CA ARG A 9 7.44 14.43 0.31
C ARG A 9 6.66 14.30 -0.99
N GLU A 10 5.76 15.25 -1.21
CA GLU A 10 5.06 15.41 -2.47
C GLU A 10 6.05 15.58 -3.63
N GLY A 11 5.85 14.79 -4.69
CA GLY A 11 6.70 14.73 -5.86
C GLY A 11 7.84 13.70 -5.80
N ASP A 12 8.11 13.10 -4.63
CA ASP A 12 9.07 11.99 -4.52
C ASP A 12 8.47 10.67 -5.05
N THR A 13 9.30 9.64 -5.19
CA THR A 13 8.86 8.29 -5.57
C THR A 13 8.57 7.46 -4.32
N LEU A 14 7.30 7.09 -4.12
CA LEU A 14 6.89 6.14 -3.10
C LEU A 14 7.23 4.71 -3.55
N VAL A 15 7.92 3.96 -2.69
CA VAL A 15 8.17 2.52 -2.86
C VAL A 15 7.76 1.81 -1.58
N LEU A 16 6.73 0.96 -1.65
CA LEU A 16 6.34 0.07 -0.55
C LEU A 16 6.60 -1.37 -0.95
N GLN A 17 7.36 -2.09 -0.13
CA GLN A 17 7.65 -3.50 -0.36
C GLN A 17 6.93 -4.37 0.66
N CYS A 18 6.27 -5.41 0.18
CA CYS A 18 5.63 -6.43 0.99
C CYS A 18 6.41 -7.73 0.88
N LEU A 19 7.20 -8.00 1.92
CA LEU A 19 7.97 -9.24 2.02
C LEU A 19 7.03 -10.37 2.43
N VAL A 20 6.94 -11.41 1.61
CA VAL A 20 6.07 -12.56 1.85
C VAL A 20 6.86 -13.85 1.93
N ASN A 21 6.36 -14.76 2.74
CA ASN A 21 6.82 -16.14 2.85
C ASN A 21 5.60 -17.08 2.82
N GLY A 22 5.81 -18.33 2.43
CA GLY A 22 4.74 -19.33 2.36
C GLY A 22 4.93 -20.30 1.20
N HIS A 23 4.29 -21.47 1.32
CA HIS A 23 4.29 -22.52 0.30
C HIS A 23 2.84 -22.97 0.01
N PRO A 24 2.36 -22.92 -1.24
CA PRO A 24 2.96 -22.28 -2.41
C PRO A 24 3.28 -20.79 -2.18
N ARG A 25 4.17 -20.19 -3.00
CA ARG A 25 4.54 -18.78 -2.85
C ARG A 25 3.29 -17.89 -2.94
N PRO A 26 2.99 -17.05 -1.93
CA PRO A 26 1.79 -16.21 -1.97
C PRO A 26 1.84 -15.18 -3.09
N GLN A 27 0.68 -14.94 -3.71
CA GLN A 27 0.47 -13.81 -4.59
C GLN A 27 0.17 -12.56 -3.75
N VAL A 28 0.84 -11.46 -4.08
CA VAL A 28 0.66 -10.17 -3.39
C VAL A 28 -0.25 -9.26 -4.18
N ARG A 29 -1.19 -8.64 -3.47
CA ARG A 29 -2.05 -7.60 -3.99
C ARG A 29 -2.07 -6.39 -3.07
N TRP A 30 -1.75 -5.24 -3.63
CA TRP A 30 -1.85 -3.95 -2.93
C TRP A 30 -3.24 -3.33 -3.11
N THR A 31 -3.78 -2.75 -2.04
CA THR A 31 -4.98 -1.93 -2.08
C THR A 31 -4.80 -0.67 -1.23
N LYS A 32 -5.53 0.39 -1.55
CA LYS A 32 -5.55 1.63 -0.78
C LYS A 32 -6.97 1.89 -0.29
N THR A 33 -7.14 2.24 0.98
CA THR A 33 -8.41 2.79 1.47
C THR A 33 -8.37 4.30 1.28
N ALA A 34 -9.24 4.82 0.40
CA ALA A 34 -9.57 6.23 0.39
C ALA A 34 -10.42 6.54 1.64
N GLY A 35 -10.20 7.72 2.24
CA GLY A 35 -11.04 8.19 3.34
C GLY A 35 -12.47 8.34 2.85
N SER A 36 -13.42 7.74 3.57
CA SER A 36 -14.84 7.51 3.24
C SER A 36 -15.12 6.20 2.48
N ALA A 37 -16.02 5.41 3.07
CA ALA A 37 -16.36 4.03 2.68
C ALA A 37 -17.01 3.88 1.28
N SER A 38 -17.04 4.94 0.45
CA SER A 38 -17.75 4.97 -0.84
C SER A 38 -16.87 5.21 -2.06
N GLU A 39 -15.58 5.55 -1.92
CA GLU A 39 -14.69 5.64 -3.08
C GLU A 39 -14.26 4.22 -3.50
N LYS A 40 -15.10 3.65 -4.37
CA LYS A 40 -14.85 2.43 -5.14
C LYS A 40 -13.42 2.45 -5.67
N PHE A 41 -12.60 1.61 -5.03
CA PHE A 41 -11.38 1.00 -5.52
C PHE A 41 -10.98 1.47 -6.93
N GLN A 42 -10.12 2.49 -7.02
CA GLN A 42 -9.08 2.40 -8.03
C GLN A 42 -8.18 1.25 -7.58
N GLU A 43 -8.59 0.04 -7.96
CA GLU A 43 -7.73 -1.12 -8.03
C GLU A 43 -6.55 -0.76 -8.94
N THR A 44 -5.57 -0.06 -8.40
CA THR A 44 -4.19 -0.28 -8.84
C THR A 44 -3.79 -1.64 -8.25
N SER A 45 -4.45 -2.70 -8.73
CA SER A 45 -4.12 -4.08 -8.42
C SER A 45 -2.79 -4.37 -9.10
N ILE A 46 -1.71 -3.86 -8.49
CA ILE A 46 -0.36 -4.18 -8.91
C ILE A 46 -0.07 -5.55 -8.32
N TYR A 47 -0.01 -6.55 -9.19
CA TYR A 47 0.47 -7.89 -8.88
C TYR A 47 1.99 -7.83 -8.79
N ASN A 48 2.50 -7.35 -7.66
CA ASN A 48 3.92 -7.34 -7.35
C ASN A 48 4.09 -7.20 -5.84
N GLU A 49 5.17 -7.75 -5.32
CA GLU A 49 5.60 -7.52 -3.93
C GLU A 49 5.89 -6.04 -3.67
N THR A 50 6.13 -5.25 -4.73
CA THR A 50 6.45 -3.82 -4.65
C THR A 50 5.37 -2.94 -5.27
N LEU A 51 4.84 -1.98 -4.50
CA LEU A 51 4.06 -0.85 -4.98
C LEU A 51 4.98 0.35 -5.22
N ARG A 52 4.99 0.87 -6.45
CA ARG A 52 5.75 2.07 -6.84
C ARG A 52 4.79 3.14 -7.35
N ILE A 53 4.87 4.34 -6.78
CA ILE A 53 4.13 5.52 -7.25
C ILE A 53 5.14 6.64 -7.49
N GLU A 54 5.31 7.03 -8.75
CA GLU A 54 6.19 8.13 -9.12
C GLU A 54 5.50 9.47 -8.93
N LYS A 55 6.26 10.48 -8.50
CA LYS A 55 5.77 11.84 -8.27
C LYS A 55 4.51 11.87 -7.39
N VAL A 56 4.59 11.26 -6.21
CA VAL A 56 3.45 11.05 -5.31
C VAL A 56 2.76 12.37 -4.95
N GLN A 57 1.44 12.40 -5.03
CA GLN A 57 0.60 13.55 -4.74
C GLN A 57 -0.02 13.42 -3.34
N ARG A 58 -0.43 14.54 -2.72
CA ARG A 58 -1.07 14.48 -1.38
C ARG A 58 -2.31 13.61 -1.32
N MET A 59 -3.14 13.62 -2.37
CA MET A 59 -4.34 12.77 -2.48
C MET A 59 -3.99 11.28 -2.50
N GLN A 60 -2.75 10.92 -2.82
CA GLN A 60 -2.25 9.55 -2.77
C GLN A 60 -1.83 9.13 -1.35
N GLY A 61 -1.74 10.05 -0.38
CA GLY A 61 -1.67 9.69 1.04
C GLY A 61 -2.88 8.87 1.49
N GLY A 62 -2.71 8.08 2.55
CA GLY A 62 -3.76 7.20 3.07
C GLY A 62 -3.24 5.85 3.54
N ARG A 63 -4.14 4.93 3.86
CA ARG A 63 -3.77 3.60 4.32
C ARG A 63 -3.67 2.62 3.15
N TYR A 64 -2.50 2.02 3.01
CA TYR A 64 -2.22 0.96 2.05
C TYR A 64 -2.23 -0.39 2.75
N TYR A 65 -2.74 -1.40 2.06
CA TYR A 65 -2.81 -2.78 2.52
C TYR A 65 -2.09 -3.67 1.52
N CYS A 66 -1.23 -4.54 2.03
CA CYS A 66 -0.74 -5.68 1.29
C CYS A 66 -1.52 -6.92 1.74
N LYS A 67 -2.18 -7.58 0.79
CA LYS A 67 -2.79 -8.91 0.97
C LYS A 67 -1.89 -9.96 0.30
N ALA A 68 -1.51 -10.99 1.03
CA ALA A 68 -0.75 -12.13 0.54
C ALA A 68 -1.63 -13.39 0.61
N ASP A 69 -1.81 -14.06 -0.52
CA ASP A 69 -2.71 -15.21 -0.65
C ASP A 69 -2.02 -16.33 -1.46
N ASN A 70 -1.92 -17.53 -0.88
CA ASN A 70 -1.38 -18.71 -1.55
C ASN A 70 -2.44 -19.80 -1.79
N GLY A 71 -3.73 -19.50 -1.56
CA GLY A 71 -4.82 -20.48 -1.65
C GLY A 71 -4.88 -21.49 -0.50
N VAL A 72 -4.02 -21.35 0.51
CA VAL A 72 -3.98 -22.25 1.69
C VAL A 72 -4.24 -21.43 2.95
N GLY A 73 -5.36 -21.70 3.60
CA GLY A 73 -5.75 -21.01 4.84
C GLY A 73 -6.24 -19.58 4.59
N VAL A 74 -6.08 -18.73 5.61
CA VAL A 74 -6.56 -17.35 5.57
C VAL A 74 -5.46 -16.43 5.01
N PRO A 75 -5.77 -15.55 4.03
CA PRO A 75 -4.79 -14.61 3.50
C PRO A 75 -4.20 -13.70 4.57
N ALA A 76 -2.89 -13.48 4.53
CA ALA A 76 -2.22 -12.55 5.44
C ALA A 76 -2.41 -11.12 4.96
N ILE A 77 -2.76 -10.20 5.87
CA ILE A 77 -2.96 -8.78 5.55
C ILE A 77 -2.14 -7.91 6.49
N LYS A 78 -1.36 -6.98 5.94
CA LYS A 78 -0.66 -5.93 6.67
C LYS A 78 -1.00 -4.56 6.10
N SER A 79 -0.94 -3.53 6.94
CA SER A 79 -1.20 -2.16 6.51
C SER A 79 -0.10 -1.19 6.93
N ILE A 80 0.00 -0.09 6.19
CA ILE A 80 0.87 1.05 6.46
C ILE A 80 0.14 2.34 6.07
N ARG A 81 0.24 3.37 6.91
CA ARG A 81 -0.27 4.70 6.57
C ARG A 81 0.82 5.49 5.88
N VAL A 82 0.55 5.97 4.67
CA VAL A 82 1.43 6.90 3.96
C VAL A 82 0.96 8.31 4.25
N ASP A 83 1.86 9.11 4.80
CA ASP A 83 1.68 10.53 5.04
C ASP A 83 2.49 11.31 4.00
N VAL A 84 1.79 11.98 3.08
CA VAL A 84 2.43 12.77 2.02
C VAL A 84 2.46 14.22 2.43
N GLN A 85 3.66 14.71 2.73
CA GLN A 85 3.89 16.08 3.18
C GLN A 85 4.07 17.03 2.00
N CYS A 86 3.62 18.26 2.20
CA CYS A 86 3.81 19.37 1.28
C CYS A 86 5.27 19.49 0.84
N LYS A 87 5.51 19.82 -0.43
CA LYS A 87 6.79 20.38 -0.84
C LYS A 87 6.89 21.80 -0.25
N SER A 88 7.75 22.00 0.75
CA SER A 88 8.11 23.35 1.20
C SER A 88 8.90 24.04 0.08
N PHE A 89 8.53 25.29 -0.21
CA PHE A 89 9.15 26.13 -1.25
C PHE A 89 10.57 26.55 -0.89
#